data_AF-A0A7I8EMH8-F1
#
_entry.id   AF-A0A7I8EMH8-F1
#
_cell.length_a   1.000
_cell.length_b   1.000
_cell.length_c   1.000
_cell.angle_alpha   90.00
_cell.angle_beta   90.00
_cell.angle_gamma   90.00
#
_symmetry.space_group_name_H-M   'P 1'
#
loop_
_entity.id
_entity.type
_entity.pdbx_description
1 polymer ?
#
loop_
_entity_poly.entity_id
_entity_poly.type
_entity_poly.pdbx_seq_one_letter_code
_entity_poly.pdbx_strand_id
1 'polypeptide(L)' 'MDGQSQADPQFRSTRLYTRLTAAEVRRQLITAFHYTDAELPTAVTITTKLNALGSSLRKVAKTQPQKNSQKRISSSSI' A
#
# COMPACT_ATOMS: atom_id res chain seq x y z
N MET A 1 -1.82 -0.22 15.96
CA MET A 1 -1.63 0.68 14.81
C MET A 1 -0.68 -0.01 13.86
N ASP A 2 -1.25 -0.81 12.97
CA ASP A 2 -0.53 -1.81 12.20
C ASP A 2 0.15 -1.11 11.02
N GLY A 3 1.49 -1.10 11.02
CA GLY A 3 2.35 -0.36 10.06
C GLY A 3 2.25 -0.80 8.59
N GLN A 4 1.19 -1.54 8.22
CA GLN A 4 0.88 -2.01 6.87
C GLN A 4 -0.10 -1.07 6.12
N SER A 5 -0.68 -0.10 6.81
CA SER A 5 -1.65 0.85 6.26
C SER A 5 -0.94 2.08 5.67
N GLN A 6 -1.00 2.24 4.35
CA GLN A 6 -0.46 3.40 3.66
C GLN A 6 -1.58 4.42 3.43
N ALA A 7 -1.34 5.69 3.78
CA ALA A 7 -2.26 6.78 3.46
C ALA A 7 -2.31 7.04 1.94
N ASP A 8 -3.41 7.65 1.47
CA ASP A 8 -3.56 8.07 0.08
C ASP A 8 -2.34 8.89 -0.38
N PRO A 9 -1.63 8.48 -1.45
CA PRO A 9 -0.40 9.14 -1.90
C PRO A 9 -0.64 10.56 -2.44
N GLN A 10 -1.88 10.91 -2.77
CA GLN A 10 -2.24 12.27 -3.17
C GLN A 10 -2.75 13.10 -1.98
N PHE A 11 -2.85 12.48 -0.80
CA PHE A 11 -3.36 13.03 0.46
C PHE A 11 -4.74 13.70 0.31
N ARG A 12 -5.54 13.26 -0.66
CA ARG A 12 -6.88 13.81 -0.93
C ARG A 12 -7.97 13.11 -0.13
N SER A 13 -7.66 11.96 0.46
CA SER A 13 -8.62 11.15 1.21
C SER A 13 -7.96 10.54 2.44
N THR A 14 -8.76 10.33 3.48
CA THR A 14 -8.38 9.59 4.70
C THR A 14 -8.43 8.07 4.48
N ARG A 15 -8.70 7.61 3.25
CA ARG A 15 -8.72 6.19 2.91
C ARG A 15 -7.34 5.58 3.12
N LEU A 16 -7.27 4.57 3.98
CA LEU A 16 -6.08 3.77 4.22
C LEU A 16 -6.04 2.63 3.19
N TYR A 17 -4.91 2.50 2.52
CA TYR A 17 -4.62 1.42 1.58
C TYR A 17 -3.70 0.41 2.25
N THR A 18 -4.18 -0.81 2.43
CA THR A 18 -3.34 -1.91 2.88
C THR A 18 -2.64 -2.55 1.69
N ARG A 19 -1.34 -2.82 1.81
CA ARG A 19 -0.61 -3.57 0.77
C ARG A 19 -0.99 -5.04 0.81
N LEU A 20 -2.00 -5.41 0.02
CA LEU A 20 -2.39 -6.80 -0.17
C LEU A 20 -1.43 -7.48 -1.16
N THR A 21 -0.37 -8.09 -0.64
CA THR A 21 0.49 -9.00 -1.41
C THR A 21 -0.06 -10.43 -1.32
N ALA A 22 0.19 -11.27 -2.32
CA ALA A 22 -0.27 -12.66 -2.28
C ALA A 22 0.28 -13.46 -1.07
N ALA A 23 1.51 -13.16 -0.64
CA ALA A 23 2.09 -13.74 0.56
C ALA A 23 1.34 -13.29 1.83
N GLU A 24 0.94 -12.03 1.91
CA GLU A 24 0.18 -11.52 3.04
C GLU A 24 -1.24 -12.07 3.09
N VAL A 25 -1.90 -12.19 1.93
CA VAL A 25 -3.20 -12.86 1.82
C VAL A 25 -3.09 -14.30 2.28
N ARG A 26 -2.01 -15.02 1.91
CA ARG A 26 -1.78 -16.39 2.38
C ARG A 26 -1.61 -16.44 3.90
N ARG A 27 -0.83 -15.53 4.50
CA ARG A 27 -0.67 -15.45 5.95
C ARG A 27 -2.02 -15.18 6.65
N GLN A 28 -2.80 -14.23 6.15
CA GLN A 28 -4.10 -13.90 6.73
C GLN A 28 -5.12 -15.04 6.58
N LEU A 29 -5.10 -15.79 5.47
CA LEU A 29 -5.93 -16.98 5.32
C LEU A 29 -5.59 -18.05 6.38
N ILE A 30 -4.31 -18.23 6.71
CA ILE A 30 -3.89 -19.16 7.77
C ILE A 30 -4.28 -18.60 9.15
N THR A 31 -4.00 -17.33 9.41
CA THR A 31 -4.19 -16.73 10.75
C THR A 31 -5.65 -16.49 11.10
N ALA A 32 -6.45 -16.00 10.15
CA ALA A 32 -7.85 -15.60 10.41
C ALA A 32 -8.87 -16.69 10.06
N PHE A 33 -8.55 -17.57 9.09
CA PHE A 33 -9.45 -18.61 8.62
C PHE A 33 -8.93 -20.03 8.88
N HIS A 34 -7.78 -20.18 9.55
CA HIS A 34 -7.21 -21.47 9.96
C HIS A 34 -6.97 -22.47 8.81
N TYR A 35 -6.77 -21.97 7.58
CA TYR A 35 -6.41 -22.84 6.47
C TYR A 35 -5.02 -23.45 6.66
N THR A 36 -4.84 -24.69 6.25
CA THR A 36 -3.52 -25.33 6.24
C THR A 36 -2.72 -24.96 4.98
N ASP A 37 -1.39 -24.95 5.09
CA ASP A 37 -0.48 -24.62 3.99
C ASP A 37 -0.73 -25.50 2.74
N ALA A 38 -1.09 -26.77 2.97
CA ALA A 38 -1.38 -27.77 1.94
C ALA A 38 -2.67 -27.49 1.15
N GLU A 39 -3.65 -26.82 1.75
CA GLU A 39 -4.90 -26.44 1.09
C GLU A 39 -4.79 -25.09 0.37
N LEU A 40 -3.76 -24.30 0.71
CA LEU A 40 -3.53 -22.99 0.13
C LEU A 40 -2.76 -23.11 -1.18
N PRO A 41 -3.33 -22.63 -2.29
CA PRO A 41 -2.63 -22.66 -3.56
C PRO A 41 -1.43 -21.70 -3.54
N THR A 42 -0.48 -21.90 -4.46
CA THR A 42 0.73 -21.09 -4.57
C THR A 42 0.42 -19.59 -4.70
N ALA A 43 1.36 -18.73 -4.28
CA ALA A 43 1.23 -17.28 -4.39
C ALA A 43 0.78 -16.78 -5.76
N VAL A 44 1.20 -17.44 -6.86
CA VAL A 44 0.77 -17.13 -8.24
C VAL A 44 -0.73 -17.32 -8.45
N THR A 45 -1.30 -18.41 -7.93
CA THR A 45 -2.74 -18.70 -8.01
C THR A 45 -3.53 -17.71 -7.18
N ILE A 46 -3.03 -17.33 -6.01
CA ILE A 46 -3.64 -16.29 -5.17
C ILE A 46 -3.62 -14.95 -5.92
N THR A 47 -2.49 -14.57 -6.53
CA THR A 47 -2.40 -13.37 -7.37
C THR A 47 -3.41 -13.42 -8.52
N THR A 48 -3.53 -14.55 -9.22
CA THR A 48 -4.48 -14.72 -10.33
C THR A 48 -5.92 -14.55 -9.85
N LYS A 49 -6.29 -15.19 -8.73
CA LYS A 49 -7.61 -15.02 -8.10
C LYS A 49 -7.85 -13.58 -7.66
N LEU A 50 -6.88 -12.91 -7.05
CA LEU A 50 -6.99 -11.51 -6.65
C LEU A 50 -7.23 -10.59 -7.86
N ASN A 51 -6.52 -10.81 -8.97
CA ASN A 51 -6.74 -10.06 -10.21
C ASN A 51 -8.14 -10.34 -10.79
N ALA A 52 -8.60 -11.60 -10.76
CA ALA A 52 -9.94 -11.98 -11.20
C ALA A 52 -11.05 -11.36 -10.34
N LEU A 53 -10.83 -11.21 -9.03
CA LEU A 53 -11.74 -10.55 -8.08
C LEU A 53 -11.73 -9.01 -8.19
N GLY A 54 -10.96 -8.44 -9.13
CA GLY A 54 -10.90 -7.00 -9.35
C GLY A 54 -9.95 -6.25 -8.42
N SER A 55 -9.08 -6.95 -7.67
CA SER A 55 -7.96 -6.32 -6.96
C SER A 55 -6.89 -5.93 -7.98
N SER A 56 -7.07 -4.78 -8.63
CA SER A 56 -6.09 -4.27 -9.59
C SER A 56 -4.79 -3.92 -8.88
N LEU A 57 -3.67 -4.49 -9.32
CA LEU A 57 -2.33 -4.10 -8.90
C LEU A 57 -2.05 -2.64 -9.36
N ARG A 58 -2.50 -1.66 -8.58
CA ARG A 58 -2.17 -0.26 -8.85
C ARG A 58 -0.74 0.00 -8.39
N LYS A 59 0.10 0.46 -9.32
CA LYS A 59 1.38 1.08 -8.97
C LYS A 59 1.07 2.28 -8.07
N VAL A 60 1.38 2.16 -6.78
CA VAL A 60 1.27 3.28 -5.85
C VAL A 60 2.47 4.17 -6.11
N ALA A 61 2.24 5.30 -6.78
CA ALA A 61 3.23 6.35 -6.85
C ALA A 61 3.59 6.76 -5.43
N LYS A 62 4.89 6.80 -5.11
CA LYS A 62 5.33 7.38 -3.83
C LYS A 62 4.97 8.87 -3.85
N THR A 63 4.43 9.34 -2.73
CA THR A 63 4.12 10.75 -2.49
C THR A 63 5.38 11.58 -2.82
N GLN A 64 5.29 12.51 -3.77
CA GLN A 64 6.34 13.51 -3.97
C GLN A 64 5.98 14.72 -3.10
N PRO A 65 6.62 14.92 -1.93
CA PRO A 65 6.29 16.04 -1.07
C PRO A 65 6.61 17.34 -1.81
N GLN A 66 5.60 18.21 -1.96
CA GLN A 66 5.84 19.55 -2.49
C GLN A 66 6.61 20.36 -1.46
N LYS A 67 7.87 20.66 -1.76
CA LYS A 67 8.76 21.45 -0.91
C LYS A 67 8.35 22.93 -0.99
N ASN A 68 7.52 23.39 -0.05
CA ASN A 68 7.29 24.80 0.19
C ASN A 68 8.43 25.42 1.01
N SER A 69 9.63 25.50 0.43
CA SER A 69 10.67 26.38 0.99
C SER A 69 10.52 27.75 0.34
N GLN A 70 9.96 28.72 1.07
CA GLN A 70 10.11 30.13 0.72
C GLN A 70 11.62 30.42 0.63
N LYS A 71 12.12 30.77 -0.55
CA LYS A 71 13.51 31.24 -0.68
C LYS A 71 13.61 32.48 0.20
N ARG A 72 14.42 32.43 1.27
CA ARG A 72 14.70 33.62 2.09
C ARG A 72 15.33 34.65 1.16
N ILE A 73 14.63 35.75 0.93
CA ILE A 73 15.19 36.92 0.26
C ILE A 73 16.30 37.44 1.17
N SER A 74 17.52 37.55 0.64
CA SER A 74 18.61 38.23 1.33
C SER A 74 18.30 39.72 1.26
N SER A 75 17.76 40.28 2.34
CA SER A 75 17.73 41.73 2.50
C SER A 75 19.15 42.20 2.77
N SER A 76 19.85 42.61 1.72
CA SER A 76 20.91 43.61 1.84
C SER A 76 20.22 44.93 2.14
N SER A 77 20.49 45.52 3.30
CA SER A 77 20.18 46.92 3.55
C SER A 77 21.36 47.56 4.25
N ILE A 78 22.01 48.44 3.47
CA ILE A 78 22.72 49.70 3.78
C ILE A 78 23.23 49.89 5.20
#